data_AF-A0A1G6P0F0-F1
#
_entry.id   AF-A0A1G6P0F0-F1
#
_cell.length_a   1.000
_cell.length_b   1.000
_cell.length_c   1.000
_cell.angle_alpha   90.00
_cell.angle_beta   90.00
_cell.angle_gamma   90.00
#
_symmetry.space_group_name_H-M   'P 1'
#
loop_
_entity.id
_entity.type
_entity.pdbx_description
1 polymer ?
#
loop_
_entity_poly.entity_id
_entity_poly.type
_entity_poly.pdbx_seq_one_letter_code
_entity_poly.pdbx_strand_id
1 'polypeptide(L)'
;MEIGYYNTSSNEIARRAGVTWGSIQHLFGSREQLMLDVVNDIGRAAEERISKAVISGETLEERLDDVLNVLGAYYGQDIYIVQMQILLELSANPKMSALADRVVDRGGAGIFDRLAGPLLSKALGAAADDHEVVFFAFMTMRSFLIASAITRRIADLPEGAILRLMGKSGDLEGADLRGMVVRGLSVMIREELARRKSLAANAGG
;
A
#
# COMPACT_ATOMS: atom_id res chain seq x y z
N MET A 1 4.22 -14.52 10.79
CA MET A 1 4.52 -14.05 12.16
C MET A 1 3.65 -14.80 13.15
N GLU A 2 4.24 -15.60 14.04
CA GLU A 2 3.52 -16.53 14.97
C GLU A 2 3.00 -15.89 16.27
N ILE A 3 3.45 -14.69 16.63
CA ILE A 3 2.94 -13.96 17.79
C ILE A 3 2.58 -12.57 17.29
N GLY A 4 1.32 -12.16 17.45
CA GLY A 4 0.85 -10.86 16.97
C GLY A 4 1.73 -9.71 17.43
N TYR A 5 1.81 -8.64 16.62
CA TYR A 5 2.60 -7.43 16.86
C TYR A 5 2.48 -6.90 18.30
N TYR A 6 1.27 -6.96 18.88
CA TYR A 6 0.99 -6.54 20.26
C TYR A 6 1.64 -7.39 21.37
N ASN A 7 1.96 -8.67 21.11
CA ASN A 7 2.52 -9.58 22.12
C ASN A 7 4.06 -9.71 22.06
N THR A 8 4.72 -8.99 21.14
CA THR A 8 6.18 -9.03 21.05
C THR A 8 6.79 -7.93 21.93
N SER A 9 7.21 -8.30 23.15
CA SER A 9 7.91 -7.39 24.07
C SER A 9 9.33 -7.06 23.56
N SER A 10 9.89 -5.93 23.99
CA SER A 10 11.29 -5.55 23.70
C SER A 10 12.30 -6.65 24.06
N ASN A 11 12.04 -7.38 25.15
CA ASN A 11 12.87 -8.51 25.58
C ASN A 11 12.73 -9.71 24.64
N GLU A 12 11.54 -9.95 24.09
CA GLU A 12 11.32 -11.01 23.10
C GLU A 12 11.99 -10.67 21.75
N ILE A 13 11.98 -9.40 21.34
CA ILE A 13 12.75 -8.93 20.16
C ILE A 13 14.24 -9.21 20.38
N ALA A 14 14.79 -8.78 21.52
CA ALA A 14 16.20 -8.98 21.85
C ALA A 14 16.59 -10.46 21.88
N ARG A 15 15.76 -11.29 22.55
CA ARG A 15 15.94 -12.75 22.62
C ARG A 15 15.98 -13.39 21.24
N ARG A 16 15.04 -13.04 20.35
CA ARG A 16 14.99 -13.57 18.98
C ARG A 16 16.17 -13.13 18.12
N ALA A 17 16.64 -11.90 18.34
CA ALA A 17 17.82 -11.37 17.65
C ALA A 17 19.15 -11.88 18.24
N GLY A 18 19.12 -12.67 19.32
CA GLY A 18 20.33 -13.18 19.97
C GLY A 18 21.16 -12.11 20.67
N VAL A 19 20.56 -10.97 21.01
CA VAL A 19 21.23 -9.81 21.63
C VAL A 19 20.54 -9.39 22.93
N THR A 20 21.17 -8.49 23.69
CA THR A 20 20.54 -7.90 24.88
C THR A 20 19.69 -6.69 24.51
N TRP A 21 18.67 -6.38 25.32
CA TRP A 21 17.91 -5.16 25.14
C TRP A 21 18.77 -3.90 25.28
N GLY A 22 19.79 -3.93 26.16
CA GLY A 22 20.75 -2.83 26.30
C GLY A 22 21.53 -2.56 25.00
N SER A 23 21.90 -3.61 24.25
CA SER A 23 22.54 -3.48 22.95
C SER A 23 21.61 -2.84 21.91
N ILE A 24 20.34 -3.22 21.89
CA ILE A 24 19.33 -2.62 21.01
C ILE A 24 19.07 -1.15 21.38
N GLN A 25 18.94 -0.83 22.68
CA GLN A 25 18.79 0.56 23.13
C GLN A 25 19.99 1.43 22.76
N HIS A 26 21.21 0.89 22.80
CA HIS A 26 22.39 1.64 22.39
C HIS A 26 22.36 2.00 20.90
N LEU A 27 21.86 1.11 20.04
CA LEU A 27 21.80 1.31 18.59
C LEU A 27 20.61 2.17 18.15
N PHE A 28 19.44 1.93 18.72
CA PHE A 28 18.18 2.50 18.25
C PHE A 28 17.56 3.52 19.22
N GLY A 29 18.10 3.65 20.43
CA GLY A 29 17.60 4.56 21.47
C GLY A 29 16.34 4.04 22.18
N SER A 30 15.22 3.95 21.46
CA SER A 30 13.94 3.48 22.02
C SER A 30 13.29 2.38 21.16
N ARG A 31 12.30 1.69 21.73
CA ARG A 31 11.50 0.69 21.01
C ARG A 31 10.80 1.34 19.82
N GLU A 32 10.29 2.54 20.01
CA GLU A 32 9.50 3.22 19.00
C GLU A 32 10.37 3.75 17.87
N GLN A 33 11.59 4.22 18.16
CA GLN A 33 12.56 4.55 17.13
C GLN A 33 12.97 3.30 16.34
N LEU A 34 13.17 2.15 17.00
CA LEU A 34 13.38 0.87 16.32
C LEU A 34 12.21 0.51 15.39
N MET A 35 10.95 0.62 15.86
CA MET A 35 9.77 0.33 15.03
C MET A 35 9.66 1.29 13.83
N LEU A 36 10.01 2.56 14.04
CA LEU A 36 10.06 3.54 12.97
C LEU A 36 11.12 3.20 11.92
N ASP A 37 12.29 2.77 12.36
CA ASP A 37 13.38 2.35 11.48
C ASP A 37 13.00 1.11 10.67
N VAL A 38 12.25 0.18 11.27
CA VAL A 38 11.65 -0.97 10.57
C VAL A 38 10.66 -0.51 9.49
N VAL A 39 9.74 0.41 9.80
CA VAL A 39 8.79 0.97 8.81
C VAL A 39 9.53 1.62 7.64
N ASN A 40 10.60 2.35 7.94
CA ASN A 40 11.43 3.01 6.94
C ASN A 40 12.18 2.01 6.06
N ASP A 41 12.71 0.95 6.64
CA ASP A 41 13.41 -0.08 5.91
C ASP A 41 12.49 -0.83 4.94
N ILE A 42 11.30 -1.21 5.42
CA ILE A 42 10.23 -1.79 4.60
C ILE A 42 9.86 -0.85 3.43
N GLY A 43 9.69 0.44 3.71
CA GLY A 43 9.37 1.44 2.70
C GLY A 43 10.47 1.63 1.65
N ARG A 44 11.74 1.69 2.07
CA ARG A 44 12.89 1.81 1.17
C ARG A 44 13.04 0.59 0.26
N ALA A 45 12.89 -0.61 0.81
CA ALA A 45 12.96 -1.84 0.02
C ALA A 45 11.85 -1.89 -1.04
N ALA A 46 10.65 -1.42 -0.69
CA ALA A 46 9.55 -1.28 -1.64
C ALA A 46 9.86 -0.23 -2.72
N GLU A 47 10.44 0.91 -2.36
CA GLU A 47 10.85 1.96 -3.28
C GLU A 47 11.90 1.49 -4.29
N GLU A 48 12.92 0.80 -3.82
CA GLU A 48 13.93 0.24 -4.70
C GLU A 48 13.35 -0.78 -5.68
N ARG A 49 12.40 -1.62 -5.23
CA ARG A 49 11.75 -2.61 -6.08
C ARG A 49 10.82 -1.96 -7.12
N ILE A 50 9.99 -1.01 -6.70
CA ILE A 50 8.98 -0.36 -7.56
C ILE A 50 9.66 0.55 -8.59
N SER A 51 10.70 1.30 -8.21
CA SER A 51 11.42 2.18 -9.13
C SER A 51 12.03 1.43 -10.33
N LYS A 52 12.47 0.19 -10.11
CA LYS A 52 13.03 -0.69 -11.15
C LYS A 52 11.97 -1.45 -11.96
N ALA A 53 10.70 -1.35 -11.59
CA ALA A 53 9.63 -2.05 -12.30
C ALA A 53 9.43 -1.48 -13.71
N VAL A 54 9.23 -2.39 -14.66
CA VAL A 54 8.82 -2.09 -16.03
C VAL A 54 7.32 -2.37 -16.12
N ILE A 55 6.58 -1.45 -16.73
CA ILE A 55 5.17 -1.65 -17.04
C ILE A 55 5.08 -2.04 -18.51
N SER A 56 4.41 -3.15 -18.77
CA SER A 56 4.23 -3.74 -20.09
C SER A 56 2.74 -3.86 -20.42
N GLY A 57 2.41 -3.92 -21.72
CA GLY A 57 1.03 -4.04 -22.19
C GLY A 57 0.69 -3.09 -23.35
N GLU A 58 -0.04 -3.61 -24.32
CA GLU A 58 -0.50 -2.84 -25.49
C GLU A 58 -1.73 -2.00 -25.11
N THR A 59 -2.59 -2.57 -24.26
CA THR A 59 -3.81 -1.93 -23.77
C THR A 59 -3.60 -1.25 -22.41
N LEU A 60 -4.53 -0.34 -22.05
CA LEU A 60 -4.51 0.29 -20.73
C LEU A 60 -4.78 -0.75 -19.63
N GLU A 61 -5.67 -1.69 -19.89
CA GLU A 61 -6.03 -2.78 -19.00
C GLU A 61 -4.81 -3.62 -18.64
N GLU A 62 -4.03 -4.05 -19.63
CA GLU A 62 -2.81 -4.83 -19.40
C GLU A 62 -1.78 -4.04 -18.58
N ARG A 63 -1.59 -2.75 -18.90
CA ARG A 63 -0.67 -1.90 -18.13
C ARG A 63 -1.13 -1.68 -16.69
N LEU A 64 -2.42 -1.49 -16.45
CA LEU A 64 -2.97 -1.37 -15.10
C LEU A 64 -2.94 -2.70 -14.33
N ASP A 65 -3.12 -3.82 -15.01
CA ASP A 65 -2.95 -5.16 -14.42
C ASP A 65 -1.49 -5.38 -13.97
N ASP A 66 -0.52 -4.95 -14.78
CA ASP A 66 0.90 -5.00 -14.46
C ASP A 66 1.26 -4.07 -13.29
N VAL A 67 0.68 -2.86 -13.25
CA VAL A 67 0.78 -1.97 -12.08
C VAL A 67 0.23 -2.65 -10.82
N LEU A 68 -0.92 -3.31 -10.89
CA LEU A 68 -1.48 -4.07 -9.76
C LEU A 68 -0.55 -5.19 -9.31
N ASN A 69 0.15 -5.87 -10.23
CA ASN A 69 1.16 -6.88 -9.88
C ASN A 69 2.31 -6.26 -9.10
N VAL A 70 2.87 -5.16 -9.61
CA VAL A 70 4.00 -4.45 -8.99
C VAL A 70 3.61 -3.92 -7.60
N LEU A 71 2.47 -3.24 -7.48
CA LEU A 71 1.96 -2.74 -6.20
C LEU A 71 1.59 -3.88 -5.25
N GLY A 72 1.06 -4.99 -5.77
CA GLY A 72 0.68 -6.17 -5.00
C GLY A 72 1.87 -6.85 -4.31
N ALA A 73 3.07 -6.77 -4.90
CA ALA A 73 4.29 -7.24 -4.26
C ALA A 73 4.65 -6.48 -2.97
N TYR A 74 4.04 -5.32 -2.73
CA TYR A 74 4.17 -4.55 -1.50
C TYR A 74 2.89 -4.54 -0.68
N TYR A 75 1.82 -3.93 -1.20
CA TYR A 75 0.55 -3.75 -0.47
C TYR A 75 -0.20 -5.06 -0.22
N GLY A 76 0.09 -6.11 -0.99
CA GLY A 76 -0.51 -7.43 -0.84
C GLY A 76 0.17 -8.31 0.20
N GLN A 77 1.28 -7.89 0.80
CA GLN A 77 2.07 -8.73 1.70
C GLN A 77 1.64 -8.56 3.17
N ASP A 78 1.78 -9.61 3.97
CA ASP A 78 1.52 -9.56 5.42
C ASP A 78 2.38 -8.51 6.14
N ILE A 79 3.60 -8.28 5.64
CA ILE A 79 4.51 -7.27 6.18
C ILE A 79 3.94 -5.86 6.08
N TYR A 80 3.11 -5.58 5.07
CA TYR A 80 2.42 -4.30 4.94
C TYR A 80 1.35 -4.11 6.03
N ILE A 81 0.63 -5.18 6.41
CA ILE A 81 -0.33 -5.12 7.53
C ILE A 81 0.40 -4.79 8.84
N VAL A 82 1.59 -5.38 9.05
CA VAL A 82 2.40 -5.06 10.24
C VAL A 82 2.91 -3.63 10.21
N GLN A 83 3.34 -3.14 9.05
CA GLN A 83 3.70 -1.74 8.88
C GLN A 83 2.53 -0.81 9.23
N MET A 84 1.30 -1.13 8.80
CA MET A 84 0.10 -0.36 9.17
C MET A 84 -0.19 -0.41 10.67
N GLN A 85 -0.01 -1.56 11.33
CA GLN A 85 -0.17 -1.68 12.78
C GLN A 85 0.81 -0.77 13.54
N ILE A 86 2.08 -0.75 13.11
CA ILE A 86 3.09 0.16 13.67
C ILE A 86 2.67 1.62 13.46
N LEU A 87 2.34 2.01 12.23
CA LEU A 87 1.98 3.39 11.91
C LEU A 87 0.72 3.86 12.67
N LEU A 88 -0.29 3.00 12.81
CA LEU A 88 -1.49 3.30 13.58
C LEU A 88 -1.18 3.47 15.07
N GLU A 89 -0.34 2.60 15.66
CA GLU A 89 0.12 2.74 17.05
C GLU A 89 0.88 4.05 17.27
N LEU A 90 1.80 4.38 16.35
CA LEU A 90 2.56 5.63 16.41
C LEU A 90 1.64 6.86 16.30
N SER A 91 0.63 6.82 15.45
CA SER A 91 -0.33 7.92 15.28
C SER A 91 -1.21 8.15 16.50
N ALA A 92 -1.51 7.09 17.27
CA ALA A 92 -2.36 7.16 18.46
C ALA A 92 -1.63 7.72 19.71
N ASN A 93 -0.30 7.86 19.68
CA ASN A 93 0.51 8.31 20.82
C ASN A 93 1.06 9.73 20.58
N PRO A 94 0.66 10.76 21.35
CA PRO A 94 1.08 12.14 21.13
C PRO A 94 2.60 12.38 21.18
N LYS A 95 3.33 11.63 22.02
CA LYS A 95 4.81 11.71 22.06
C LYS A 95 5.47 11.12 20.81
N MET A 96 4.73 10.27 20.10
CA MET A 96 5.18 9.56 18.90
C MET A 96 4.77 10.24 17.61
N SER A 97 3.74 11.11 17.64
CA SER A 97 3.37 11.96 16.51
C SER A 97 4.57 12.77 16.00
N ALA A 98 5.38 13.36 16.89
CA ALA A 98 6.57 14.12 16.50
C ALA A 98 7.67 13.26 15.84
N LEU A 99 7.75 11.96 16.17
CA LEU A 99 8.64 11.01 15.48
C LEU A 99 8.07 10.61 14.12
N ALA A 100 6.74 10.39 14.05
CA ALA A 100 6.03 10.06 12.83
C ALA A 100 6.06 11.21 11.82
N ASP A 101 5.94 12.46 12.28
CA ASP A 101 6.04 13.67 11.46
C ASP A 101 7.40 13.73 10.74
N ARG A 102 8.50 13.36 11.42
CA ARG A 102 9.84 13.28 10.81
C ARG A 102 9.98 12.18 9.74
N VAL A 103 9.05 11.22 9.67
CA VAL A 103 9.05 10.16 8.65
C VAL A 103 8.21 10.50 7.45
N VAL A 104 7.08 11.15 7.69
CA VAL A 104 6.26 11.72 6.63
C VAL A 104 7.04 12.82 5.90
N ASP A 105 7.89 13.56 6.61
CA ASP A 105 8.59 14.76 6.10
C ASP A 105 10.00 14.52 5.54
N ARG A 106 10.47 13.27 5.38
CA ARG A 106 11.88 12.98 5.02
C ARG A 106 12.29 13.32 3.57
N GLY A 107 11.58 14.23 2.89
CA GLY A 107 11.93 14.71 1.57
C GLY A 107 10.88 15.58 0.87
N GLY A 108 9.87 16.11 1.58
CA GLY A 108 8.79 16.94 1.02
C GLY A 108 7.80 16.22 0.09
N ALA A 109 8.13 15.00 -0.36
CA ALA A 109 7.31 14.16 -1.21
C ALA A 109 6.75 12.97 -0.41
N GLY A 110 5.49 12.60 -0.61
CA GLY A 110 4.87 11.45 0.05
C GLY A 110 5.33 10.11 -0.54
N ILE A 111 4.91 9.00 0.09
CA ILE A 111 5.09 7.64 -0.47
C ILE A 111 4.42 7.53 -1.86
N PHE A 112 3.35 8.29 -2.08
CA PHE A 112 2.67 8.40 -3.37
C PHE A 112 3.60 8.95 -4.46
N ASP A 113 4.22 10.10 -4.19
CA ASP A 113 5.08 10.80 -5.16
C ASP A 113 6.32 9.99 -5.55
N ARG A 114 6.85 9.19 -4.62
CA ARG A 114 8.05 8.36 -4.87
C ARG A 114 7.73 7.02 -5.52
N LEU A 115 6.60 6.40 -5.17
CA LEU A 115 6.27 5.04 -5.63
C LEU A 115 5.23 5.03 -6.75
N ALA A 116 4.06 5.57 -6.43
CA ALA A 116 2.87 5.36 -7.22
C ALA A 116 2.83 6.30 -8.42
N GLY A 117 3.22 7.56 -8.24
CA GLY A 117 3.26 8.56 -9.31
C GLY A 117 4.06 8.06 -10.53
N PRO A 118 5.37 7.80 -10.40
CA PRO A 118 6.20 7.37 -11.53
C PRO A 118 5.71 6.06 -12.17
N LEU A 119 5.23 5.11 -11.37
CA LEU A 119 4.73 3.83 -11.86
C LEU A 119 3.44 4.02 -12.69
N LEU A 120 2.50 4.83 -12.18
CA LEU A 120 1.25 5.14 -12.86
C LEU A 120 1.48 6.00 -14.08
N SER A 121 2.46 6.91 -14.07
CA SER A 121 2.84 7.67 -15.26
C SER A 121 3.26 6.76 -16.41
N LYS A 122 4.01 5.68 -16.13
CA LYS A 122 4.38 4.68 -17.15
C LYS A 122 3.16 3.96 -17.73
N ALA A 123 2.14 3.68 -16.91
CA ALA A 123 0.94 2.97 -17.34
C ALA A 123 -0.06 3.86 -18.09
N LEU A 124 -0.24 5.09 -17.62
CA LEU A 124 -1.24 6.04 -18.08
C LEU A 124 -0.78 6.86 -19.29
N GLY A 125 0.52 7.00 -19.50
CA GLY A 125 1.07 7.83 -20.59
C GLY A 125 0.60 9.27 -20.45
N ALA A 126 0.06 9.85 -21.53
CA ALA A 126 -0.46 11.23 -21.54
C ALA A 126 -1.58 11.48 -20.50
N ALA A 127 -2.31 10.45 -20.08
CA ALA A 127 -3.32 10.59 -19.04
C ALA A 127 -2.72 10.88 -17.65
N ALA A 128 -1.41 10.69 -17.48
CA ALA A 128 -0.71 10.95 -16.23
C ALA A 128 -0.53 12.45 -15.92
N ASP A 129 -0.75 13.32 -16.90
CA ASP A 129 -0.72 14.78 -16.69
C ASP A 129 -1.87 15.25 -15.78
N ASP A 130 -2.91 14.43 -15.64
CA ASP A 130 -4.02 14.68 -14.74
C ASP A 130 -3.78 14.03 -13.37
N HIS A 131 -3.40 14.87 -12.39
CA HIS A 131 -3.10 14.42 -11.04
C HIS A 131 -4.30 13.75 -10.35
N GLU A 132 -5.53 14.17 -10.64
CA GLU A 132 -6.72 13.55 -10.04
C GLU A 132 -6.93 12.13 -10.59
N VAL A 133 -6.69 11.92 -11.88
CA VAL A 133 -6.75 10.61 -12.53
C VAL A 133 -5.67 9.67 -11.95
N VAL A 134 -4.43 10.14 -11.81
CA VAL A 134 -3.34 9.36 -11.22
C VAL A 134 -3.66 8.99 -9.77
N PHE A 135 -4.13 9.96 -8.97
CA PHE A 135 -4.45 9.72 -7.57
C PHE A 135 -5.66 8.77 -7.41
N PHE A 136 -6.69 8.91 -8.23
CA PHE A 136 -7.84 8.01 -8.25
C PHE A 136 -7.44 6.56 -8.61
N ALA A 137 -6.61 6.40 -9.64
CA ALA A 137 -6.09 5.09 -10.04
C ALA A 137 -5.31 4.44 -8.88
N PHE A 138 -4.40 5.20 -8.26
CA PHE A 138 -3.66 4.74 -7.09
C PHE A 138 -4.56 4.31 -5.94
N MET A 139 -5.51 5.16 -5.54
CA MET A 139 -6.37 4.91 -4.39
C MET A 139 -7.24 3.68 -4.60
N THR A 140 -7.78 3.50 -5.80
CA THR A 140 -8.61 2.32 -6.13
C THR A 140 -7.78 1.03 -6.07
N MET A 141 -6.64 1.00 -6.75
CA MET A 141 -5.76 -0.18 -6.77
C MET A 141 -5.21 -0.51 -5.37
N ARG A 142 -4.74 0.51 -4.65
CA ARG A 142 -4.24 0.34 -3.27
C ARG A 142 -5.35 -0.19 -2.36
N SER A 143 -6.55 0.36 -2.43
CA SER A 143 -7.68 -0.08 -1.59
C SER A 143 -8.04 -1.54 -1.85
N PHE A 144 -8.07 -1.96 -3.12
CA PHE A 144 -8.29 -3.35 -3.50
C PHE A 144 -7.21 -4.28 -2.94
N LEU A 145 -5.93 -3.91 -3.05
CA LEU A 145 -4.82 -4.72 -2.55
C LEU A 145 -4.83 -4.84 -1.02
N ILE A 146 -5.10 -3.75 -0.31
CA ILE A 146 -5.20 -3.74 1.15
C ILE A 146 -6.38 -4.60 1.62
N ALA A 147 -7.54 -4.43 1.01
CA ALA A 147 -8.72 -5.25 1.33
C ALA A 147 -8.42 -6.74 1.11
N SER A 148 -7.75 -7.07 0.01
CA SER A 148 -7.34 -8.45 -0.29
C SER A 148 -6.34 -9.01 0.74
N ALA A 149 -5.37 -8.21 1.18
CA ALA A 149 -4.40 -8.61 2.20
C ALA A 149 -5.06 -8.82 3.58
N ILE A 150 -5.98 -7.94 3.96
CA ILE A 150 -6.77 -8.08 5.19
C ILE A 150 -7.61 -9.36 5.13
N THR A 151 -8.34 -9.59 4.04
CA THR A 151 -9.17 -10.79 3.87
C THR A 151 -8.33 -12.07 3.97
N ARG A 152 -7.16 -12.13 3.32
CA ARG A 152 -6.24 -13.27 3.47
C ARG A 152 -5.80 -13.48 4.91
N ARG A 153 -5.40 -12.40 5.61
CA ARG A 153 -4.96 -12.48 7.00
C ARG A 153 -6.07 -12.94 7.95
N ILE A 154 -7.31 -12.58 7.64
CA ILE A 154 -8.51 -13.01 8.39
C ILE A 154 -8.88 -14.46 8.01
N ALA A 155 -8.61 -14.90 6.78
CA ALA A 155 -8.85 -16.28 6.34
C ALA A 155 -8.07 -17.33 7.13
N ASP A 156 -6.96 -16.95 7.78
CA ASP A 156 -6.21 -17.80 8.71
C ASP A 156 -6.90 -17.97 10.08
N LEU A 157 -8.01 -17.27 10.34
CA LEU A 157 -8.80 -17.44 11.56
C LEU A 157 -9.62 -18.74 11.50
N PRO A 158 -10.01 -19.33 12.65
CA PRO A 158 -10.88 -20.50 12.67
C PRO A 158 -12.14 -20.28 11.82
N GLU A 159 -12.55 -21.28 11.02
CA GLU A 159 -13.63 -21.22 10.01
C GLU A 159 -14.90 -20.44 10.44
N GLY A 160 -15.30 -20.55 11.72
CA GLY A 160 -16.46 -19.85 12.27
C GLY A 160 -16.30 -18.34 12.54
N ALA A 161 -15.10 -17.77 12.39
CA ALA A 161 -14.83 -16.35 12.56
C ALA A 161 -15.00 -15.57 11.25
N ILE A 162 -14.55 -16.14 10.13
CA ILE A 162 -14.62 -15.54 8.79
C ILE A 162 -16.06 -15.50 8.28
N LEU A 163 -16.81 -16.59 8.48
CA LEU A 163 -18.20 -16.74 8.02
C LEU A 163 -19.16 -15.69 8.64
N ARG A 164 -18.82 -15.17 9.82
CA ARG A 164 -19.59 -14.12 10.51
C ARG A 164 -19.28 -12.71 10.04
N LEU A 165 -18.13 -12.49 9.39
CA LEU A 165 -17.66 -11.16 9.01
C LEU A 165 -18.01 -10.78 7.56
N MET A 166 -18.05 -11.76 6.64
CA MET A 166 -18.11 -11.51 5.19
C MET A 166 -19.39 -12.01 4.49
N GLY A 167 -20.34 -12.60 5.22
CA GLY A 167 -21.50 -13.28 4.60
C GLY A 167 -21.14 -14.67 4.08
N LYS A 168 -22.10 -15.38 3.45
CA LYS A 168 -21.90 -16.76 2.97
C LYS A 168 -20.80 -16.79 1.90
N SER A 169 -19.70 -17.49 2.18
CA SER A 169 -18.50 -17.60 1.33
C SER A 169 -18.76 -18.05 -0.12
N GLY A 170 -19.92 -18.67 -0.39
CA GLY A 170 -20.25 -19.22 -1.71
C GLY A 170 -20.59 -18.19 -2.80
N ASP A 171 -20.89 -16.93 -2.45
CA ASP A 171 -21.35 -15.94 -3.45
C ASP A 171 -20.20 -15.29 -4.25
N LEU A 172 -18.95 -15.46 -3.82
CA LEU A 172 -17.75 -14.86 -4.44
C LEU A 172 -16.73 -15.90 -4.95
N GLU A 173 -17.00 -17.19 -4.78
CA GLU A 173 -16.16 -18.25 -5.36
C GLU A 173 -16.14 -18.12 -6.90
N GLY A 174 -14.97 -17.80 -7.46
CA GLY A 174 -14.79 -17.61 -8.90
C GLY A 174 -15.00 -16.17 -9.41
N ALA A 175 -15.27 -15.18 -8.54
CA ALA A 175 -15.37 -13.79 -8.94
C ALA A 175 -14.01 -13.19 -9.34
N ASP A 176 -13.89 -12.73 -10.60
CA ASP A 176 -12.72 -12.00 -11.11
C ASP A 176 -12.73 -10.53 -10.64
N LEU A 177 -12.66 -10.31 -9.33
CA LEU A 177 -12.67 -8.96 -8.74
C LEU A 177 -11.48 -8.11 -9.24
N ARG A 178 -10.32 -8.74 -9.45
CA ARG A 178 -9.13 -8.07 -9.99
C ARG A 178 -9.40 -7.53 -11.39
N GLY A 179 -9.91 -8.35 -12.30
CA GLY A 179 -10.24 -7.90 -13.65
C GLY A 179 -11.40 -6.91 -13.68
N MET A 180 -12.38 -7.01 -12.76
CA MET A 180 -13.41 -5.98 -12.61
C MET A 180 -12.83 -4.62 -12.21
N VAL A 181 -11.87 -4.59 -11.27
CA VAL A 181 -11.16 -3.37 -10.87
C VAL A 181 -10.38 -2.79 -12.07
N VAL A 182 -9.62 -3.60 -12.80
CA VAL A 182 -8.83 -3.15 -13.97
C VAL A 182 -9.72 -2.58 -15.06
N ARG A 183 -10.77 -3.31 -15.46
CA ARG A 183 -11.70 -2.87 -16.51
C ARG A 183 -12.46 -1.62 -16.08
N GLY A 184 -12.97 -1.59 -14.85
CA GLY A 184 -13.69 -0.45 -14.28
C GLY A 184 -12.82 0.81 -14.24
N LEU A 185 -11.58 0.70 -13.76
CA LEU A 185 -10.61 1.79 -13.78
C LEU A 185 -10.35 2.28 -15.21
N SER A 186 -10.12 1.37 -16.15
CA SER A 186 -9.83 1.73 -17.54
C SER A 186 -10.99 2.49 -18.19
N VAL A 187 -12.24 2.11 -17.91
CA VAL A 187 -13.44 2.83 -18.38
C VAL A 187 -13.50 4.23 -17.78
N MET A 188 -13.42 4.34 -16.45
CA MET A 188 -13.52 5.63 -15.74
C MET A 188 -12.43 6.62 -16.19
N ILE A 189 -11.20 6.15 -16.37
CA ILE A 189 -10.09 6.99 -16.86
C ILE A 189 -10.40 7.53 -18.25
N ARG A 190 -10.86 6.68 -19.18
CA ARG A 190 -11.19 7.11 -20.55
C ARG A 190 -12.34 8.11 -20.57
N GLU A 191 -13.38 7.87 -19.78
CA GLU A 191 -14.53 8.77 -19.67
C GLU A 191 -14.13 10.15 -19.13
N GLU A 192 -13.29 10.19 -18.09
CA GLU A 192 -12.85 11.43 -17.48
C GLU A 192 -11.99 12.28 -18.43
N LEU A 193 -11.08 11.64 -19.18
CA LEU A 193 -10.28 12.32 -20.20
C LEU A 193 -11.15 12.87 -21.33
N ALA A 194 -12.15 12.11 -21.78
CA ALA A 194 -13.08 12.56 -22.81
C ALA A 194 -13.91 13.77 -22.33
N ARG A 195 -14.39 13.73 -21.08
CA ARG A 195 -15.12 14.82 -20.43
C ARG A 195 -14.28 16.11 -20.38
N ARG A 196 -13.01 16.02 -19.97
CA ARG A 196 -12.10 17.18 -19.90
C ARG A 196 -11.78 17.75 -21.27
N LYS A 197 -11.56 16.90 -22.27
CA LYS A 197 -11.34 17.35 -23.66
C LYS A 197 -12.54 18.13 -24.20
N SER A 198 -13.76 17.68 -23.90
CA SER A 198 -15.00 18.38 -24.27
C SER A 198 -15.11 19.76 -23.61
N LEU A 199 -14.82 19.84 -22.31
CA LEU A 199 -14.84 21.12 -21.56
C LEU A 199 -13.80 22.11 -22.09
N ALA A 200 -12.58 21.65 -22.41
CA ALA A 200 -11.53 22.49 -22.96
C ALA A 200 -11.92 23.05 -24.35
N ALA A 201 -12.56 22.24 -25.20
CA ALA A 201 -13.05 22.68 -26.50
C ALA A 201 -14.14 23.76 -26.39
N ASN A 202 -15.02 23.66 -25.40
CA ASN A 202 -16.09 24.63 -25.16
C ASN A 202 -15.63 25.94 -24.50
N ALA A 203 -14.48 25.94 -23.83
CA ALA A 203 -13.93 27.14 -23.19
C ALA A 203 -13.05 27.99 -24.13
N GLY A 204 -12.64 27.44 -25.28
CA GLY A 204 -11.77 28.10 -26.25
C GLY A 204 -12.47 28.65 -27.51
N GLY A 205 -13.81 28.57 -27.58
CA GLY A 205 -14.64 29.12 -28.66
C GLY A 205 -15.58 30.20 -28.14
#